data_AF-A0A803W164-F1
#
_entry.id   AF-A0A803W164-F1
#
_cell.length_a   1.000
_cell.length_b   1.000
_cell.length_c   1.000
_cell.angle_alpha   90.00
_cell.angle_beta   90.00
_cell.angle_gamma   90.00
#
_symmetry.space_group_name_H-M   'P 1'
#
loop_
_entity.id
_entity.type
_entity.pdbx_description
1 polymer ?
#
loop_
_entity_poly.entity_id
_entity_poly.type
_entity_poly.pdbx_seq_one_letter_code
_entity_poly.pdbx_strand_id
1 'polypeptide(L)'
;MNTDTVAPAREQGVPERGVPVGAARTPPPPPPPPPPPPPPPPPPPPPPPPPPQGQTLPSSPPPRERPWTSEPPGGDARRCHHALSFRGGPEAPVLSRQSAAMARGPKKHLKRVAAPKHWMLDKLTGVFAPRPSTGPHKLRECLPLIIFLRNRLKYALTGDEVKKICMQRFIKIDGKVRTDITYPAGFMDVISIEKTGEHFRLVYDTKGRFAVHRITPEEAKYKLCKVRKIFVGTKGIPHLVTHDARTIRYPDPLIKVNDTVQIDLETGKITDFIKFDTGNLCMVTGGANLGRIGVITNRERHPGSFDVVHVKDANGNSFATRLSNIFVIGKGNKPWISLPRGKGIRLTIAEERDKRLAAKQSSG
;
A
#
# COMPACT_ATOMS: atom_id res chain seq x y z
N MET A 1 -71.23 19.20 -44.01
CA MET A 1 -71.25 20.60 -44.49
C MET A 1 -69.82 21.10 -44.32
N ASN A 2 -68.95 20.81 -45.30
CA ASN A 2 -68.52 21.73 -46.38
C ASN A 2 -67.69 22.89 -45.79
N THR A 3 -66.37 22.76 -45.73
CA THR A 3 -65.34 23.13 -46.75
C THR A 3 -65.00 24.61 -46.74
N ASP A 4 -63.71 24.85 -47.05
CA ASP A 4 -63.09 26.08 -47.56
C ASP A 4 -62.38 27.00 -46.57
N THR A 5 -61.21 27.59 -46.86
CA THR A 5 -60.15 27.38 -47.85
C THR A 5 -59.01 28.34 -47.44
N VAL A 6 -57.79 27.96 -47.82
CA VAL A 6 -56.49 28.59 -47.54
C VAL A 6 -56.19 29.83 -48.43
N ALA A 7 -55.32 30.73 -47.93
CA ALA A 7 -54.46 31.74 -48.61
C ALA A 7 -55.02 33.18 -48.86
N PRO A 8 -54.16 34.22 -49.09
CA PRO A 8 -52.70 34.21 -49.29
C PRO A 8 -51.86 35.28 -48.53
N ALA A 9 -50.54 35.09 -48.64
CA ALA A 9 -49.47 36.00 -48.26
C ALA A 9 -49.44 37.30 -49.11
N ARG A 10 -48.95 38.39 -48.51
CA ARG A 10 -48.31 39.50 -49.23
C ARG A 10 -47.22 40.18 -48.38
N GLU A 11 -46.01 40.00 -48.86
CA GLU A 11 -44.75 40.64 -48.54
C GLU A 11 -44.74 42.10 -49.01
N GLN A 12 -44.21 43.04 -48.22
CA GLN A 12 -43.66 44.31 -48.70
C GLN A 12 -42.83 45.03 -47.62
N GLY A 13 -41.54 45.23 -47.91
CA GLY A 13 -40.86 46.51 -47.67
C GLY A 13 -40.07 46.71 -46.37
N VAL A 14 -38.76 46.47 -46.44
CA VAL A 14 -37.72 46.95 -45.52
C VAL A 14 -37.60 48.48 -45.57
N PRO A 15 -37.38 49.17 -44.43
CA PRO A 15 -36.64 50.44 -44.44
C PRO A 15 -35.27 50.33 -43.77
N GLU A 16 -34.31 50.99 -44.38
CA GLU A 16 -32.88 50.94 -44.15
C GLU A 16 -32.38 51.50 -42.81
N ARG A 17 -31.16 51.05 -42.50
CA ARG A 17 -30.21 51.44 -41.46
C ARG A 17 -30.22 52.93 -41.07
N GLY A 18 -30.59 53.19 -39.81
CA GLY A 18 -30.15 54.36 -39.06
C GLY A 18 -28.87 54.06 -38.28
N VAL A 19 -27.86 54.94 -38.43
CA VAL A 19 -26.56 54.91 -37.74
C VAL A 19 -26.72 55.36 -36.29
N PRO A 20 -26.24 54.62 -35.27
CA PRO A 20 -26.09 55.17 -33.92
C PRO A 20 -24.68 55.73 -33.72
N VAL A 21 -24.64 57.03 -33.41
CA VAL A 21 -23.45 57.83 -33.08
C VAL A 21 -22.99 57.53 -31.64
N GLY A 22 -21.72 57.18 -31.49
CA GLY A 22 -20.85 57.59 -30.37
C GLY A 22 -21.12 57.04 -28.96
N ALA A 23 -20.75 55.78 -28.71
CA ALA A 23 -20.47 55.30 -27.34
C ALA A 23 -18.99 55.53 -27.00
N ALA A 24 -18.70 56.46 -26.09
CA ALA A 24 -17.36 56.68 -25.54
C ALA A 24 -16.88 55.42 -24.78
N ARG A 25 -15.86 54.75 -25.32
CA ARG A 25 -15.18 53.62 -24.66
C ARG A 25 -14.15 54.16 -23.67
N THR A 26 -14.30 53.84 -22.39
CA THR A 26 -13.24 54.01 -21.40
C THR A 26 -12.02 53.14 -21.77
N PRO A 27 -10.78 53.66 -21.68
CA PRO A 27 -9.59 52.87 -21.99
C PRO A 27 -9.37 51.76 -20.94
N PRO A 28 -8.85 50.58 -21.33
CA PRO A 28 -8.56 49.50 -20.39
C PRO A 28 -7.41 49.89 -19.44
N PRO A 29 -7.40 49.37 -18.20
CA PRO A 29 -6.35 49.64 -17.22
C PRO A 29 -4.99 49.08 -17.68
N PRO A 30 -3.87 49.71 -17.30
CA PRO A 30 -2.54 49.26 -17.69
C PRO A 30 -2.20 47.90 -17.05
N PRO A 31 -1.36 47.09 -17.72
CA PRO A 31 -0.95 45.79 -17.20
C PRO A 31 -0.09 45.94 -15.93
N PRO A 32 -0.16 44.96 -15.00
CA PRO A 32 0.63 45.00 -13.78
C PRO A 32 2.14 44.89 -14.08
N PRO A 33 2.99 45.49 -13.23
CA PRO A 33 4.44 45.44 -13.41
C PRO A 33 4.97 44.00 -13.30
N PRO A 34 6.07 43.67 -14.00
CA PRO A 34 6.67 42.35 -13.95
C PRO A 34 7.20 42.04 -12.54
N PRO A 35 7.15 40.75 -12.12
CA PRO A 35 7.65 40.35 -10.82
C PRO A 35 9.17 40.58 -10.71
N PRO A 36 9.68 40.89 -9.51
CA PRO A 36 11.12 41.08 -9.29
C PRO A 36 11.90 39.80 -9.60
N PRO A 37 13.15 39.90 -10.07
CA PRO A 37 13.98 38.75 -10.36
C PRO A 37 14.23 37.92 -9.09
N PRO A 38 14.34 36.58 -9.23
CA PRO A 38 14.62 35.71 -8.08
C PRO A 38 15.99 36.06 -7.46
N PRO A 39 16.12 35.93 -6.13
CA PRO A 39 17.39 36.15 -5.45
C PRO A 39 18.45 35.16 -5.96
N PRO A 40 19.73 35.58 -6.00
CA PRO A 40 20.82 34.70 -6.43
C PRO A 40 20.91 33.47 -5.52
N PRO A 41 21.29 32.30 -6.07
CA PRO A 41 21.43 31.09 -5.29
C PRO A 41 22.52 31.27 -4.21
N PRO A 42 22.35 30.66 -3.02
CA PRO A 42 23.35 30.73 -1.97
C PRO A 42 24.67 30.09 -2.45
N PRO A 43 25.82 30.61 -1.98
CA PRO A 43 27.11 30.02 -2.33
C PRO A 43 27.19 28.56 -1.87
N PRO A 44 27.91 27.70 -2.62
CA PRO A 44 28.07 26.31 -2.25
C PRO A 44 28.78 26.19 -0.90
N PRO A 45 28.43 25.19 -0.07
CA PRO A 45 29.11 24.98 1.20
C PRO A 45 30.60 24.68 0.97
N PRO A 46 31.49 25.12 1.88
CA PRO A 46 32.92 24.82 1.77
C PRO A 46 33.15 23.31 1.80
N PRO A 47 34.17 22.80 1.08
CA PRO A 47 34.51 21.40 1.09
C PRO A 47 34.88 20.95 2.52
N PRO A 48 34.56 19.70 2.90
CA PRO A 48 34.94 19.18 4.20
C PRO A 48 36.48 19.16 4.34
N PRO A 49 37.00 19.43 5.54
CA PRO A 49 38.44 19.38 5.78
C PRO A 49 38.99 17.98 5.51
N PRO A 50 40.23 17.86 5.01
CA PRO A 50 40.86 16.57 4.79
C PRO A 50 40.99 15.81 6.12
N PRO A 51 40.88 14.47 6.10
CA PRO A 51 41.06 13.67 7.30
C PRO A 51 42.47 13.87 7.87
N PRO A 52 42.63 13.92 9.20
CA PRO A 52 43.94 14.08 9.81
C PRO A 52 44.83 12.88 9.46
N GLN A 53 46.03 13.19 8.95
CA GLN A 53 47.05 12.18 8.70
C GLN A 53 47.56 11.63 10.03
N GLY A 54 47.31 10.34 10.24
CA GLY A 54 48.13 9.45 11.07
C GLY A 54 48.15 9.71 12.58
N GLN A 55 47.32 8.96 13.32
CA GLN A 55 47.74 8.35 14.57
C GLN A 55 47.30 6.89 14.56
N THR A 56 48.29 6.01 14.60
CA THR A 56 48.16 4.55 14.72
C THR A 56 47.61 4.19 16.09
N LEU A 57 46.47 3.49 16.12
CA LEU A 57 45.99 2.81 17.33
C LEU A 57 46.43 1.33 17.31
N PRO A 58 46.90 0.76 18.43
CA PRO A 58 47.29 -0.64 18.51
C PRO A 58 46.06 -1.57 18.51
N SER A 59 46.17 -2.63 17.71
CA SER A 59 45.20 -3.73 17.63
C SER A 59 45.19 -4.54 18.92
N SER A 60 43.99 -4.69 19.51
CA SER A 60 43.73 -5.67 20.59
C SER A 60 43.32 -7.02 19.98
N PRO A 61 43.81 -8.16 20.49
CA PRO A 61 43.49 -9.48 19.94
C PRO A 61 42.14 -10.04 20.44
N PRO A 62 41.48 -10.94 19.67
CA PRO A 62 40.28 -11.66 20.10
C PRO A 62 40.58 -12.82 21.08
N PRO A 63 39.61 -13.27 21.89
CA PRO A 63 39.80 -14.21 23.01
C PRO A 63 39.94 -15.68 22.56
N ARG A 64 40.75 -16.45 23.31
CA ARG A 64 40.92 -17.91 23.17
C ARG A 64 39.80 -18.68 23.89
N GLU A 65 39.17 -19.61 23.18
CA GLU A 65 38.27 -20.63 23.71
C GLU A 65 39.03 -21.71 24.50
N ARG A 66 38.42 -22.25 25.56
CA ARG A 66 38.92 -23.42 26.32
C ARG A 66 38.36 -24.73 25.74
N PRO A 67 39.10 -25.85 25.87
CA PRO A 67 38.77 -27.12 25.23
C PRO A 67 37.85 -28.00 26.09
N TRP A 68 37.04 -28.84 25.44
CA TRP A 68 36.44 -30.03 26.03
C TRP A 68 36.97 -31.28 25.31
N THR A 69 37.43 -32.23 26.11
CA THR A 69 38.05 -33.51 25.80
C THR A 69 37.03 -34.59 25.43
N SER A 70 37.44 -35.55 24.61
CA SER A 70 37.15 -36.99 24.79
C SER A 70 37.81 -37.82 23.67
N GLU A 71 38.71 -38.72 24.06
CA GLU A 71 39.21 -39.83 23.24
C GLU A 71 38.12 -40.92 23.06
N PRO A 72 38.31 -41.81 22.08
CA PRO A 72 38.34 -43.23 22.44
C PRO A 72 39.52 -44.01 21.80
N PRO A 73 39.80 -45.26 22.27
CA PRO A 73 41.11 -45.89 22.14
C PRO A 73 41.19 -47.02 21.11
N GLY A 74 42.43 -47.47 20.85
CA GLY A 74 42.77 -48.72 20.16
C GLY A 74 43.12 -48.52 18.69
N GLY A 75 44.13 -49.14 18.09
CA GLY A 75 45.02 -50.22 18.48
C GLY A 75 45.65 -50.75 17.19
N ASP A 76 46.93 -51.08 17.25
CA ASP A 76 47.72 -51.91 16.32
C ASP A 76 47.71 -51.62 14.80
N ALA A 77 48.84 -51.08 14.35
CA ALA A 77 49.33 -51.20 12.98
C ALA A 77 50.07 -52.53 12.79
N ARG A 78 49.55 -53.45 11.95
CA ARG A 78 50.36 -54.47 11.27
C ARG A 78 49.79 -54.84 9.90
N ARG A 79 50.72 -55.03 8.96
CA ARG A 79 50.63 -55.78 7.70
C ARG A 79 49.76 -55.18 6.61
N CYS A 80 50.05 -55.35 5.34
CA CYS A 80 51.23 -55.68 4.54
C CYS A 80 50.72 -55.50 3.11
N HIS A 81 51.59 -55.02 2.24
CA HIS A 81 51.70 -55.32 0.80
C HIS A 81 50.53 -55.96 0.01
N HIS A 82 50.36 -55.41 -1.19
CA HIS A 82 50.14 -56.03 -2.51
C HIS A 82 48.84 -55.70 -3.27
N ALA A 83 49.04 -55.67 -4.59
CA ALA A 83 48.10 -55.66 -5.73
C ALA A 83 47.57 -54.27 -6.13
N LEU A 84 48.15 -53.65 -7.18
CA LEU A 84 47.96 -53.90 -8.62
C LEU A 84 46.65 -53.34 -9.20
N SER A 85 46.86 -52.42 -10.16
CA SER A 85 46.05 -52.18 -11.36
C SER A 85 44.62 -51.68 -11.18
N PHE A 86 44.28 -50.53 -11.79
CA PHE A 86 43.29 -50.52 -12.88
C PHE A 86 43.38 -49.21 -13.70
N ARG A 87 43.36 -49.39 -15.02
CA ARG A 87 43.29 -48.35 -16.05
C ARG A 87 41.89 -47.74 -16.14
N GLY A 88 41.85 -46.48 -16.54
CA GLY A 88 41.00 -46.05 -17.66
C GLY A 88 39.64 -45.44 -17.31
N GLY A 89 39.49 -44.16 -17.65
CA GLY A 89 38.20 -43.50 -17.85
C GLY A 89 38.39 -42.00 -18.12
N PRO A 90 37.99 -41.46 -19.28
CA PRO A 90 38.15 -40.05 -19.59
C PRO A 90 37.23 -39.22 -18.69
N GLU A 91 37.82 -38.22 -18.01
CA GLU A 91 37.09 -37.24 -17.22
C GLU A 91 36.03 -36.56 -18.08
N ALA A 92 34.75 -36.84 -17.78
CA ALA A 92 33.68 -35.96 -18.18
C ALA A 92 33.97 -34.58 -17.56
N PRO A 93 33.93 -33.47 -18.32
CA PRO A 93 34.13 -32.17 -17.73
C PRO A 93 33.00 -31.94 -16.73
N VAL A 94 33.36 -32.01 -15.45
CA VAL A 94 32.55 -31.53 -14.34
C VAL A 94 32.20 -30.10 -14.73
N LEU A 95 30.93 -29.87 -15.11
CA LEU A 95 30.37 -28.55 -15.26
C LEU A 95 30.59 -27.85 -13.93
N SER A 96 31.71 -27.11 -13.87
CA SER A 96 32.06 -26.26 -12.76
C SER A 96 30.86 -25.35 -12.56
N ARG A 97 30.18 -25.53 -11.43
CA ARG A 97 29.12 -24.65 -10.99
C ARG A 97 29.71 -23.24 -10.97
N GLN A 98 29.40 -22.48 -12.01
CA GLN A 98 29.85 -21.11 -12.16
C GLN A 98 29.47 -20.32 -10.90
N SER A 99 30.44 -19.57 -10.45
CA SER A 99 30.47 -18.71 -9.26
C SER A 99 29.15 -18.00 -8.98
N ALA A 100 28.53 -18.33 -7.85
CA ALA A 100 27.39 -17.58 -7.32
C ALA A 100 27.87 -16.27 -6.65
N ALA A 101 28.46 -15.34 -7.41
CA ALA A 101 28.76 -14.00 -6.92
C ALA A 101 27.52 -13.10 -7.03
N MET A 102 26.53 -13.27 -6.15
CA MET A 102 25.33 -12.42 -6.15
C MET A 102 24.99 -11.88 -4.76
N ALA A 103 25.68 -10.81 -4.38
CA ALA A 103 25.18 -9.81 -3.43
C ALA A 103 25.80 -8.43 -3.74
N ARG A 104 25.26 -7.72 -4.74
CA ARG A 104 25.54 -6.29 -4.93
C ARG A 104 24.23 -5.54 -5.20
N GLY A 105 23.70 -4.86 -4.19
CA GLY A 105 22.62 -3.89 -4.31
C GLY A 105 21.17 -4.42 -4.21
N PRO A 106 20.17 -3.53 -4.40
CA PRO A 106 18.76 -3.85 -4.23
C PRO A 106 18.27 -4.81 -5.32
N LYS A 107 17.56 -5.87 -4.90
CA LYS A 107 16.95 -6.84 -5.82
C LYS A 107 15.84 -6.17 -6.64
N LYS A 108 15.94 -6.24 -7.97
CA LYS A 108 14.94 -5.70 -8.91
C LYS A 108 13.83 -6.69 -9.29
N HIS A 109 14.04 -7.98 -9.05
CA HIS A 109 13.11 -9.04 -9.46
C HIS A 109 12.45 -9.71 -8.26
N LEU A 110 11.21 -10.19 -8.44
CA LEU A 110 10.48 -10.99 -7.47
C LEU A 110 10.04 -12.31 -8.14
N LYS A 111 10.49 -13.45 -7.60
CA LYS A 111 10.05 -14.76 -8.08
C LYS A 111 8.60 -15.01 -7.68
N ARG A 112 7.82 -15.65 -8.55
CA ARG A 112 6.38 -15.85 -8.35
C ARG A 112 6.06 -16.66 -7.10
N VAL A 113 6.78 -17.75 -6.89
CA VAL A 113 6.64 -18.59 -5.68
C VAL A 113 7.00 -17.86 -4.37
N ALA A 114 7.82 -16.82 -4.44
CA ALA A 114 8.22 -16.02 -3.29
C ALA A 114 7.28 -14.82 -3.04
N ALA A 115 6.33 -14.57 -3.95
CA ALA A 115 5.37 -13.49 -3.84
C ALA A 115 4.46 -13.67 -2.61
N PRO A 116 3.86 -12.58 -2.11
CA PRO A 116 2.88 -12.68 -1.04
C PRO A 116 1.69 -13.60 -1.41
N LYS A 117 1.35 -14.54 -0.52
CA LYS A 117 0.29 -15.53 -0.76
C LYS A 117 -1.08 -14.89 -0.98
N HIS A 118 -1.34 -13.74 -0.35
CA HIS A 118 -2.62 -13.03 -0.44
C HIS A 118 -2.88 -12.40 -1.81
N TRP A 119 -1.88 -12.33 -2.70
CA TRP A 119 -2.07 -11.91 -4.10
C TRP A 119 -2.77 -12.96 -4.96
N MET A 120 -2.79 -14.23 -4.52
CA MET A 120 -3.44 -15.33 -5.23
C MET A 120 -2.91 -15.49 -6.67
N LEU A 121 -1.59 -15.38 -6.82
CA LEU A 121 -0.92 -15.72 -8.08
C LEU A 121 -0.84 -17.24 -8.20
N ASP A 122 -1.07 -17.73 -9.41
CA ASP A 122 -0.90 -19.12 -9.78
C ASP A 122 0.60 -19.51 -9.80
N LYS A 123 0.89 -20.80 -9.94
CA LYS A 123 2.27 -21.31 -9.96
C LYS A 123 2.86 -21.47 -11.37
N LEU A 124 2.02 -21.55 -12.41
CA LEU A 124 2.39 -22.17 -13.70
C LEU A 124 2.52 -21.17 -14.85
N THR A 125 1.76 -20.08 -14.86
CA THR A 125 1.70 -19.09 -15.96
C THR A 125 2.98 -18.25 -16.09
N GLY A 126 4.11 -18.64 -15.47
CA GLY A 126 5.38 -17.92 -15.54
C GLY A 126 6.16 -17.82 -14.23
N VAL A 127 7.43 -17.42 -14.39
CA VAL A 127 8.47 -17.53 -13.33
C VAL A 127 8.47 -16.33 -12.37
N PHE A 128 8.08 -15.14 -12.84
CA PHE A 128 8.19 -13.89 -12.10
C PHE A 128 6.83 -13.34 -11.68
N ALA A 129 6.80 -12.68 -10.52
CA ALA A 129 5.67 -11.87 -10.09
C ALA A 129 5.98 -10.39 -10.30
N PRO A 130 4.95 -9.54 -10.45
CA PRO A 130 5.13 -8.10 -10.41
C PRO A 130 5.80 -7.71 -9.10
N ARG A 131 6.97 -7.08 -9.18
CA ARG A 131 7.62 -6.50 -8.02
C ARG A 131 7.01 -5.10 -7.79
N PRO A 132 6.43 -4.81 -6.62
CA PRO A 132 5.89 -3.49 -6.36
C PRO A 132 7.03 -2.47 -6.32
N SER A 133 6.76 -1.28 -6.83
CA SER A 133 7.63 -0.11 -6.69
C SER A 133 7.78 0.26 -5.21
N THR A 134 8.85 0.97 -4.86
CA THR A 134 8.99 1.56 -3.52
C THR A 134 8.03 2.72 -3.38
N GLY A 135 7.04 2.58 -2.49
CA GLY A 135 5.98 3.56 -2.32
C GLY A 135 5.43 3.57 -0.88
N PRO A 136 4.19 4.03 -0.68
CA PRO A 136 3.61 4.22 0.66
C PRO A 136 3.59 2.97 1.53
N HIS A 137 3.24 1.83 0.93
CA HIS A 137 3.00 0.57 1.63
C HIS A 137 4.14 -0.43 1.42
N LYS A 138 4.37 -1.31 2.42
CA LYS A 138 5.39 -2.35 2.33
C LYS A 138 5.03 -3.41 1.28
N LEU A 139 6.05 -4.04 0.68
CA LEU A 139 5.88 -5.09 -0.34
C LEU A 139 4.96 -6.25 0.08
N ARG A 140 5.01 -6.65 1.36
CA ARG A 140 4.18 -7.75 1.89
C ARG A 140 2.77 -7.31 2.32
N GLU A 141 2.51 -6.00 2.39
CA GLU A 141 1.28 -5.39 2.89
C GLU A 141 0.60 -4.52 1.81
N CYS A 142 0.94 -4.74 0.53
CA CYS A 142 0.39 -4.01 -0.60
C CYS A 142 -0.16 -4.95 -1.68
N LEU A 143 -0.84 -4.36 -2.67
CA LEU A 143 -1.34 -4.97 -3.89
C LEU A 143 -0.93 -4.07 -5.08
N PRO A 144 -0.03 -4.54 -5.95
CA PRO A 144 0.30 -3.83 -7.18
C PRO A 144 -0.91 -3.59 -8.07
N LEU A 145 -0.97 -2.43 -8.72
CA LEU A 145 -2.06 -2.08 -9.64
C LEU A 145 -2.30 -3.12 -10.75
N ILE A 146 -1.23 -3.69 -11.30
CA ILE A 146 -1.33 -4.76 -12.30
C ILE A 146 -2.11 -5.99 -11.79
N ILE A 147 -1.96 -6.35 -10.51
CA ILE A 147 -2.70 -7.47 -9.92
C ILE A 147 -4.16 -7.05 -9.67
N PHE A 148 -4.39 -5.80 -9.27
CA PHE A 148 -5.73 -5.28 -9.05
C PHE A 148 -6.57 -5.28 -10.35
N LEU A 149 -6.06 -4.68 -11.42
CA LEU A 149 -6.79 -4.58 -12.70
C LEU A 149 -6.95 -5.94 -13.39
N ARG A 150 -5.88 -6.73 -13.48
CA ARG A 150 -5.86 -7.98 -14.24
C ARG A 150 -6.46 -9.16 -13.47
N ASN A 151 -6.02 -9.37 -12.23
CA ASN A 151 -6.38 -10.58 -11.49
C ASN A 151 -7.67 -10.42 -10.69
N ARG A 152 -7.95 -9.22 -10.14
CA ARG A 152 -9.14 -8.98 -9.32
C ARG A 152 -10.33 -8.49 -10.14
N LEU A 153 -10.18 -7.36 -10.85
CA LEU A 153 -11.26 -6.74 -11.62
C LEU A 153 -11.50 -7.36 -12.99
N LYS A 154 -10.49 -8.04 -13.56
CA LYS A 154 -10.54 -8.65 -14.90
C LYS A 154 -10.77 -7.64 -16.04
N TYR A 155 -10.35 -6.39 -15.87
CA TYR A 155 -10.38 -5.36 -16.93
C TYR A 155 -9.28 -5.52 -17.97
N ALA A 156 -8.23 -6.27 -17.64
CA ALA A 156 -7.17 -6.63 -18.54
C ALA A 156 -6.91 -8.14 -18.42
N LEU A 157 -6.45 -8.73 -19.53
CA LEU A 157 -5.97 -10.10 -19.62
C LEU A 157 -4.44 -10.15 -19.51
N THR A 158 -3.75 -9.18 -20.12
CA THR A 158 -2.28 -9.13 -20.19
C THR A 158 -1.68 -7.95 -19.40
N GLY A 159 -0.36 -7.98 -19.17
CA GLY A 159 0.33 -6.87 -18.50
C GLY A 159 0.41 -5.60 -19.35
N ASP A 160 0.46 -5.75 -20.67
CA ASP A 160 0.55 -4.61 -21.60
C ASP A 160 -0.78 -3.86 -21.72
N GLU A 161 -1.91 -4.56 -21.62
CA GLU A 161 -3.23 -3.93 -21.51
C GLU A 161 -3.35 -3.07 -20.25
N VAL A 162 -2.88 -3.57 -19.10
CA VAL A 162 -2.80 -2.77 -17.86
C VAL A 162 -1.96 -1.51 -18.10
N LYS A 163 -0.83 -1.62 -18.80
CA LYS A 163 0.01 -0.48 -19.15
C LYS A 163 -0.76 0.53 -20.01
N LYS A 164 -1.51 0.08 -21.02
CA LYS A 164 -2.36 0.96 -21.86
C LYS A 164 -3.40 1.72 -21.01
N ILE A 165 -4.08 1.04 -20.10
CA ILE A 165 -5.07 1.67 -19.19
C ILE A 165 -4.39 2.72 -18.29
N CYS A 166 -3.25 2.39 -17.68
CA CYS A 166 -2.54 3.32 -16.80
C CYS A 166 -1.98 4.54 -17.56
N MET A 167 -1.50 4.36 -18.80
CA MET A 167 -0.96 5.45 -19.62
C MET A 167 -2.03 6.44 -20.09
N GLN A 168 -3.29 5.97 -20.22
CA GLN A 168 -4.44 6.83 -20.48
C GLN A 168 -4.87 7.68 -19.26
N ARG A 169 -4.20 7.53 -18.11
CA ARG A 169 -4.43 8.34 -16.89
C ARG A 169 -5.81 8.19 -16.26
N PHE A 170 -6.54 7.12 -16.57
CA PHE A 170 -7.89 6.87 -16.02
C PHE A 170 -7.91 6.43 -14.56
N ILE A 171 -6.78 5.97 -14.03
CA ILE A 171 -6.69 5.43 -12.67
C ILE A 171 -6.14 6.48 -11.73
N LYS A 172 -6.93 6.81 -10.72
CA LYS A 172 -6.56 7.68 -9.62
C LYS A 172 -6.48 6.84 -8.33
N ILE A 173 -5.40 7.05 -7.58
CA ILE A 173 -5.23 6.46 -6.25
C ILE A 173 -5.11 7.62 -5.27
N ASP A 174 -5.96 7.63 -4.26
CA ASP A 174 -6.08 8.71 -3.29
C ASP A 174 -6.23 10.08 -3.98
N GLY A 175 -7.06 10.16 -5.03
CA GLY A 175 -7.29 11.36 -5.83
C GLY A 175 -6.18 11.73 -6.82
N LYS A 176 -5.01 11.07 -6.78
CA LYS A 176 -3.87 11.37 -7.67
C LYS A 176 -3.77 10.35 -8.79
N VAL A 177 -3.60 10.83 -10.02
CA VAL A 177 -3.38 9.96 -11.20
C VAL A 177 -2.07 9.19 -11.03
N ARG A 178 -2.13 7.87 -11.22
CA ARG A 178 -0.95 6.99 -11.17
C ARG A 178 -0.81 6.22 -12.47
N THR A 179 0.32 6.42 -13.14
CA THR A 179 0.68 5.74 -14.40
C THR A 179 1.51 4.47 -14.18
N ASP A 180 2.12 4.31 -13.00
CA ASP A 180 2.93 3.15 -12.65
C ASP A 180 2.07 1.89 -12.42
N ILE A 181 2.23 0.89 -13.29
CA ILE A 181 1.55 -0.41 -13.21
C ILE A 181 1.90 -1.22 -11.96
N THR A 182 3.06 -0.95 -11.36
CA THR A 182 3.58 -1.64 -10.16
C THR A 182 3.45 -0.81 -8.89
N TYR A 183 2.64 0.25 -8.92
CA TYR A 183 2.40 1.07 -7.75
C TYR A 183 1.82 0.24 -6.57
N PRO A 184 2.40 0.34 -5.36
CA PRO A 184 1.95 -0.42 -4.20
C PRO A 184 0.73 0.24 -3.56
N ALA A 185 -0.47 -0.06 -4.06
CA ALA A 185 -1.70 0.30 -3.36
C ALA A 185 -1.87 -0.61 -2.14
N GLY A 186 -2.27 -0.07 -0.99
CA GLY A 186 -2.31 -0.83 0.26
C GLY A 186 -3.62 -0.67 1.02
N PHE A 187 -3.57 -1.01 2.30
CA PHE A 187 -4.73 -0.96 3.19
C PHE A 187 -5.29 0.47 3.28
N MET A 188 -6.63 0.59 3.23
CA MET A 188 -7.40 1.85 3.28
C MET A 188 -7.23 2.82 2.11
N ASP A 189 -6.38 2.52 1.13
CA ASP A 189 -6.27 3.34 -0.08
C ASP A 189 -7.57 3.30 -0.89
N VAL A 190 -7.89 4.44 -1.50
CA VAL A 190 -9.05 4.59 -2.38
C VAL A 190 -8.56 4.60 -3.83
N ILE A 191 -9.06 3.67 -4.64
CA ILE A 191 -8.80 3.58 -6.07
C ILE A 191 -10.06 4.01 -6.81
N SER A 192 -9.98 5.07 -7.60
CA SER A 192 -11.07 5.56 -8.43
C SER A 192 -10.74 5.41 -9.92
N ILE A 193 -11.75 5.01 -10.68
CA ILE A 193 -11.67 4.88 -12.14
C ILE A 193 -12.67 5.86 -12.74
N GLU A 194 -12.16 6.91 -13.37
CA GLU A 194 -13.01 8.02 -13.82
C GLU A 194 -13.97 7.61 -14.93
N LYS A 195 -13.49 6.78 -15.86
CA LYS A 195 -14.25 6.37 -17.04
C LYS A 195 -15.48 5.52 -16.70
N THR A 196 -15.39 4.71 -15.65
CA THR A 196 -16.50 3.86 -15.19
C THR A 196 -17.29 4.47 -14.04
N GLY A 197 -16.78 5.55 -13.42
CA GLY A 197 -17.37 6.16 -12.23
C GLY A 197 -17.33 5.27 -10.99
N GLU A 198 -16.53 4.20 -10.99
CA GLU A 198 -16.44 3.26 -9.88
C GLU A 198 -15.31 3.65 -8.92
N HIS A 199 -15.60 3.52 -7.62
CA HIS A 199 -14.66 3.74 -6.54
C HIS A 199 -14.48 2.46 -5.72
N PHE A 200 -13.25 2.18 -5.35
CA PHE A 200 -12.88 1.00 -4.59
C PHE A 200 -12.05 1.37 -3.38
N ARG A 201 -12.31 0.75 -2.23
CA ARG A 201 -11.45 0.81 -1.05
C ARG A 201 -10.75 -0.54 -0.88
N LEU A 202 -9.44 -0.51 -0.68
CA LEU A 202 -8.69 -1.72 -0.38
C LEU A 202 -8.81 -2.06 1.11
N VAL A 203 -9.56 -3.13 1.40
CA VAL A 203 -9.79 -3.62 2.76
C VAL A 203 -9.44 -5.11 2.81
N TYR A 204 -9.08 -5.61 3.99
CA TYR A 204 -8.85 -7.04 4.18
C TYR A 204 -10.17 -7.80 4.33
N ASP A 205 -10.22 -8.97 3.69
CA ASP A 205 -11.21 -10.01 3.91
C ASP A 205 -10.84 -10.87 5.13
N THR A 206 -11.80 -11.61 5.70
CA THR A 206 -11.60 -12.49 6.87
C THR A 206 -10.61 -13.62 6.62
N LYS A 207 -10.34 -13.93 5.35
CA LYS A 207 -9.30 -14.89 4.90
C LYS A 207 -7.91 -14.27 4.75
N GLY A 208 -7.75 -13.00 5.09
CA GLY A 208 -6.47 -12.29 5.02
C GLY A 208 -6.05 -11.90 3.59
N ARG A 209 -7.02 -11.61 2.73
CA ARG A 209 -6.80 -11.21 1.32
C ARG A 209 -7.26 -9.78 1.13
N PHE A 210 -6.71 -9.07 0.14
CA PHE A 210 -7.32 -7.80 -0.27
C PHE A 210 -8.64 -8.07 -0.99
N ALA A 211 -9.72 -7.58 -0.41
CA ALA A 211 -11.03 -7.51 -1.05
C ALA A 211 -11.12 -6.24 -1.89
N VAL A 212 -11.75 -6.36 -3.05
CA VAL A 212 -12.13 -5.21 -3.87
C VAL A 212 -13.50 -4.77 -3.41
N HIS A 213 -13.54 -3.83 -2.47
CA HIS A 213 -14.77 -3.32 -1.89
C HIS A 213 -15.22 -2.07 -2.64
N ARG A 214 -16.39 -2.14 -3.28
CA ARG A 214 -17.00 -1.01 -3.98
C ARG A 214 -17.56 -0.02 -2.96
N ILE A 215 -17.27 1.26 -3.14
CA ILE A 215 -17.71 2.34 -2.25
C ILE A 215 -18.48 3.41 -3.03
N THR A 216 -19.23 4.24 -2.30
CA THR A 216 -19.91 5.42 -2.85
C THR A 216 -18.91 6.54 -3.12
N PRO A 217 -19.22 7.49 -4.03
CA PRO A 217 -18.35 8.63 -4.30
C PRO A 217 -18.14 9.55 -3.09
N GLU A 218 -19.08 9.59 -2.15
CA GLU A 218 -18.95 10.36 -0.90
C GLU A 218 -17.89 9.75 0.03
N GLU A 219 -17.92 8.43 0.21
CA GLU A 219 -16.91 7.72 1.00
C GLU A 219 -15.52 7.76 0.33
N ALA A 220 -15.49 7.90 -1.00
CA ALA A 220 -14.25 7.99 -1.76
C ALA A 220 -13.48 9.30 -1.55
N LYS A 221 -14.09 10.34 -0.94
CA LYS A 221 -13.43 11.63 -0.66
C LYS A 221 -12.46 11.55 0.51
N TYR A 222 -12.66 10.61 1.44
CA TYR A 222 -11.83 10.50 2.63
C TYR A 222 -11.21 9.11 2.78
N LYS A 223 -10.17 9.03 3.60
CA LYS A 223 -9.65 7.75 4.06
C LYS A 223 -9.18 7.80 5.51
N LEU A 224 -9.14 6.63 6.12
CA LEU A 224 -8.60 6.45 7.46
C LEU A 224 -7.11 6.15 7.40
N CYS A 225 -6.34 6.82 8.24
CA CYS A 225 -4.91 6.62 8.36
C CYS A 225 -4.50 6.47 9.82
N LYS A 226 -3.88 5.32 10.15
CA LYS A 226 -3.28 5.12 11.47
C LYS A 226 -2.02 5.98 11.63
N VAL A 227 -1.87 6.59 12.80
CA VAL A 227 -0.69 7.35 13.21
C VAL A 227 0.43 6.41 13.66
N ARG A 228 1.60 6.51 13.04
CA ARG A 228 2.79 5.70 13.42
C ARG A 228 3.70 6.42 14.40
N LYS A 229 3.93 7.71 14.19
CA LYS A 229 4.79 8.53 15.04
C LYS A 229 4.40 9.99 14.92
N ILE A 230 4.67 10.72 15.99
CA ILE A 230 4.55 12.17 16.07
C ILE A 230 5.93 12.68 16.47
N PHE A 231 6.42 13.72 15.80
CA PHE A 231 7.70 14.34 16.12
C PHE A 231 7.61 15.85 15.92
N VAL A 232 8.47 16.59 16.60
CA VAL A 232 8.58 18.04 16.45
C VAL A 232 9.72 18.31 15.47
N GLY A 233 9.41 19.00 14.38
CA GLY A 233 10.36 19.39 13.36
C GLY A 233 11.05 20.71 13.69
N THR A 234 11.79 21.23 12.71
CA THR A 234 12.43 22.54 12.81
C THR A 234 11.38 23.62 13.11
N LYS A 235 11.78 24.63 13.89
CA LYS A 235 10.90 25.73 14.35
C LYS A 235 9.76 25.28 15.28
N GLY A 236 9.89 24.14 15.95
CA GLY A 236 8.90 23.67 16.93
C GLY A 236 7.60 23.18 16.31
N ILE A 237 7.57 22.90 15.00
CA ILE A 237 6.34 22.52 14.30
C ILE A 237 6.05 21.02 14.52
N PRO A 238 4.89 20.64 15.07
CA PRO A 238 4.54 19.24 15.22
C PRO A 238 4.17 18.60 13.86
N HIS A 239 4.71 17.41 13.63
CA HIS A 239 4.48 16.58 12.46
C HIS A 239 3.96 15.20 12.85
N LEU A 240 2.93 14.75 12.15
CA LEU A 240 2.35 13.41 12.26
C LEU A 240 2.74 12.59 11.04
N VAL A 241 3.19 11.35 11.25
CA VAL A 241 3.46 10.38 10.17
C VAL A 241 2.44 9.25 10.23
N THR A 242 1.77 9.02 9.11
CA THR A 242 0.76 7.97 8.97
C THR A 242 1.36 6.64 8.51
N HIS A 243 0.55 5.58 8.51
CA HIS A 243 0.92 4.26 8.04
C HIS A 243 1.26 4.20 6.54
N ASP A 244 0.66 5.06 5.73
CA ASP A 244 0.91 5.28 4.31
C ASP A 244 1.99 6.35 4.05
N ALA A 245 2.82 6.64 5.05
CA ALA A 245 3.97 7.54 4.96
C ALA A 245 3.63 9.01 4.58
N ARG A 246 2.39 9.46 4.78
CA ARG A 246 2.05 10.88 4.67
C ARG A 246 2.51 11.60 5.93
N THR A 247 3.04 12.80 5.74
CA THR A 247 3.42 13.70 6.83
C THR A 247 2.47 14.87 6.86
N ILE A 248 1.73 15.03 7.95
CA ILE A 248 0.77 16.12 8.15
C ILE A 248 1.34 17.07 9.19
N ARG A 249 1.29 18.37 8.91
CA ARG A 249 1.78 19.44 9.78
C ARG A 249 0.64 19.95 10.65
N TYR A 250 0.98 20.42 11.86
CA TYR A 250 0.01 20.99 12.80
C TYR A 250 -1.17 20.04 13.10
N PRO A 251 -0.92 18.79 13.52
CA PRO A 251 -1.99 17.94 14.04
C PRO A 251 -2.55 18.51 15.36
N ASP A 252 -3.78 18.11 15.69
CA ASP A 252 -4.37 18.38 17.00
C ASP A 252 -3.51 17.74 18.11
N PRO A 253 -3.16 18.47 19.19
CA PRO A 253 -2.38 17.94 20.32
C PRO A 253 -2.98 16.69 21.02
N LEU A 254 -4.28 16.49 20.89
CA LEU A 254 -5.01 15.34 21.43
C LEU A 254 -4.69 14.04 20.69
N ILE A 255 -4.20 14.10 19.45
CA ILE A 255 -3.86 12.92 18.65
C ILE A 255 -2.57 12.30 19.18
N LYS A 256 -2.61 11.00 19.47
CA LYS A 256 -1.47 10.21 19.93
C LYS A 256 -1.09 9.11 18.94
N VAL A 257 0.01 8.41 19.25
CA VAL A 257 0.50 7.30 18.43
C VAL A 257 -0.47 6.11 18.53
N ASN A 258 -0.71 5.44 17.40
CA ASN A 258 -1.69 4.36 17.19
C ASN A 258 -3.16 4.79 17.07
N ASP A 259 -3.46 6.07 17.25
CA ASP A 259 -4.76 6.63 16.89
C ASP A 259 -4.96 6.58 15.38
N THR A 260 -6.21 6.78 14.94
CA THR A 260 -6.55 6.81 13.53
C THR A 260 -7.13 8.16 13.17
N VAL A 261 -6.60 8.79 12.13
CA VAL A 261 -7.06 10.08 11.62
C VAL A 261 -7.85 9.86 10.33
N GLN A 262 -8.92 10.61 10.16
CA GLN A 262 -9.65 10.74 8.91
C GLN A 262 -9.04 11.88 8.12
N ILE A 263 -8.59 11.57 6.90
CA ILE A 263 -7.95 12.52 5.99
C ILE A 263 -8.87 12.74 4.81
N ASP A 264 -9.13 14.01 4.50
CA ASP A 264 -9.71 14.40 3.24
C ASP A 264 -8.65 14.30 2.13
N LEU A 265 -8.98 13.61 1.05
CA LEU A 265 -8.03 13.28 -0.02
C LEU A 265 -7.73 14.48 -0.92
N GLU A 266 -8.65 15.45 -1.03
CA GLU A 266 -8.46 16.64 -1.85
C GLU A 266 -7.52 17.63 -1.17
N THR A 267 -7.81 17.98 0.08
CA THR A 267 -7.01 18.97 0.82
C THR A 267 -5.79 18.35 1.52
N GLY A 268 -5.82 17.05 1.81
CA GLY A 268 -4.79 16.37 2.61
C GLY A 268 -4.80 16.77 4.09
N LYS A 269 -5.85 17.45 4.56
CA LYS A 269 -6.02 17.86 5.96
C LYS A 269 -6.77 16.78 6.75
N ILE A 270 -6.57 16.79 8.07
CA ILE A 270 -7.30 15.91 9.00
C ILE A 270 -8.67 16.55 9.25
N THR A 271 -9.74 15.78 9.07
CA THR A 271 -11.10 16.22 9.42
C THR A 271 -11.42 15.85 10.87
N ASP A 272 -11.25 14.57 11.19
CA ASP A 272 -11.59 13.98 12.48
C ASP A 272 -10.57 12.92 12.88
N PHE A 273 -10.58 12.53 14.15
CA PHE A 273 -9.74 11.44 14.63
C PHE A 273 -10.47 10.52 15.63
N ILE A 274 -9.95 9.31 15.76
CA ILE A 274 -10.42 8.27 16.66
C ILE A 274 -9.26 7.87 17.56
N LYS A 275 -9.46 7.98 18.87
CA LYS A 275 -8.49 7.55 19.87
C LYS A 275 -8.41 6.02 19.96
N PHE A 276 -7.21 5.52 20.21
CA PHE A 276 -6.97 4.11 20.50
C PHE A 276 -7.28 3.83 21.97
N ASP A 277 -8.57 3.63 22.25
CA ASP A 277 -9.11 3.32 23.58
C ASP A 277 -9.93 2.03 23.56
N THR A 278 -10.13 1.46 24.74
CA THR A 278 -11.03 0.32 24.96
C THR A 278 -12.46 0.69 24.54
N GLY A 279 -13.17 -0.26 23.92
CA GLY A 279 -14.53 -0.07 23.45
C GLY A 279 -14.64 0.43 22.00
N ASN A 280 -13.53 0.79 21.35
CA ASN A 280 -13.55 1.18 19.94
C ASN A 280 -13.43 -0.01 18.99
N LEU A 281 -14.02 0.13 17.80
CA LEU A 281 -14.01 -0.89 16.76
C LEU A 281 -12.66 -0.89 16.05
N CYS A 282 -12.08 -2.08 15.89
CA CYS A 282 -10.80 -2.24 15.24
C CYS A 282 -10.81 -3.35 14.20
N MET A 283 -9.93 -3.22 13.21
CA MET A 283 -9.61 -4.24 12.23
C MET A 283 -8.15 -4.67 12.39
N VAL A 284 -7.93 -5.97 12.26
CA VAL A 284 -6.58 -6.53 12.28
C VAL A 284 -5.95 -6.44 10.89
N THR A 285 -4.77 -5.86 10.80
CA THR A 285 -4.02 -5.61 9.54
C THR A 285 -2.84 -6.55 9.32
N GLY A 286 -2.54 -7.45 10.27
CA GLY A 286 -1.45 -8.42 10.14
C GLY A 286 -1.54 -9.61 11.10
N GLY A 287 -0.77 -10.67 10.82
CA GLY A 287 -0.72 -11.88 11.62
C GLY A 287 -1.83 -12.89 11.29
N ALA A 288 -2.08 -13.85 12.19
CA ALA A 288 -3.02 -14.95 11.96
C ALA A 288 -4.50 -14.50 11.94
N ASN A 289 -4.82 -13.40 12.61
CA ASN A 289 -6.18 -12.86 12.72
C ASN A 289 -6.48 -11.75 11.68
N LEU A 290 -5.67 -11.66 10.61
CA LEU A 290 -5.80 -10.64 9.56
C LEU A 290 -7.23 -10.57 8.99
N GLY A 291 -7.77 -9.34 8.90
CA GLY A 291 -9.09 -9.07 8.35
C GLY A 291 -10.26 -9.35 9.30
N ARG A 292 -10.00 -9.77 10.54
CA ARG A 292 -11.02 -9.82 11.59
C ARG A 292 -11.34 -8.42 12.11
N ILE A 293 -12.61 -8.20 12.47
CA ILE A 293 -13.11 -6.94 13.01
C ILE A 293 -13.79 -7.21 14.36
N GLY A 294 -13.36 -6.49 15.38
CA GLY A 294 -13.95 -6.59 16.71
C GLY A 294 -13.68 -5.35 17.56
N VAL A 295 -14.28 -5.33 18.74
CA VAL A 295 -14.14 -4.27 19.72
C VAL A 295 -12.93 -4.55 20.60
N ILE A 296 -12.13 -3.52 20.86
CA ILE A 296 -10.99 -3.62 21.79
C ILE A 296 -11.54 -3.79 23.21
N THR A 297 -11.17 -4.86 23.91
CA THR A 297 -11.62 -5.12 25.29
C THR A 297 -10.57 -4.77 26.33
N ASN A 298 -9.31 -5.14 26.07
CA ASN A 298 -8.22 -4.89 27.00
C ASN A 298 -6.90 -4.70 26.24
N ARG A 299 -6.02 -3.86 26.79
CA ARG A 299 -4.64 -3.67 26.33
C ARG A 299 -3.71 -4.07 27.46
N GLU A 300 -2.96 -5.13 27.23
CA GLU A 300 -1.88 -5.56 28.11
C GLU A 300 -0.57 -4.87 27.68
N ARG A 301 0.03 -4.14 28.63
CA ARG A 301 1.29 -3.44 28.39
C ARG A 301 2.44 -4.28 28.93
N HIS A 302 3.43 -4.53 28.08
CA HIS A 302 4.65 -5.24 28.47
C HIS A 302 5.85 -4.32 28.24
N PRO A 303 6.35 -3.64 29.30
CA PRO A 303 7.54 -2.80 29.18
C PRO A 303 8.72 -3.58 28.58
N GLY A 304 9.33 -3.04 27.53
CA GLY A 304 10.46 -3.68 26.83
C GLY A 304 10.06 -4.77 25.82
N SER A 305 8.79 -5.15 25.74
CA SER A 305 8.27 -6.13 24.78
C SER A 305 7.11 -5.55 23.96
N PHE A 306 6.43 -6.41 23.19
CA PHE A 306 5.29 -6.02 22.38
C PHE A 306 4.03 -5.98 23.22
N ASP A 307 3.37 -4.83 23.24
CA ASP A 307 2.01 -4.70 23.78
C ASP A 307 1.04 -5.63 23.04
N VAL A 308 0.23 -6.34 23.84
CA VAL A 308 -0.80 -7.26 23.37
C VAL A 308 -2.17 -6.65 23.62
N VAL A 309 -3.07 -6.82 22.66
CA VAL A 309 -4.42 -6.26 22.73
C VAL A 309 -5.41 -7.37 22.48
N HIS A 310 -6.36 -7.48 23.40
CA HIS A 310 -7.49 -8.39 23.34
C HIS A 310 -8.64 -7.72 22.59
N VAL A 311 -9.19 -8.46 21.64
CA VAL A 311 -10.26 -8.01 20.77
C VAL A 311 -11.38 -9.05 20.83
N LYS A 312 -12.63 -8.57 20.90
CA LYS A 312 -13.83 -9.40 20.89
C LYS A 312 -14.65 -9.10 19.64
N ASP A 313 -14.90 -10.14 18.83
CA ASP A 313 -15.75 -10.04 17.64
C ASP A 313 -17.22 -9.86 18.03
N ALA A 314 -18.04 -9.46 17.06
CA ALA A 314 -19.50 -9.36 17.24
C ALA A 314 -20.16 -10.70 17.61
N ASN A 315 -19.57 -11.84 17.23
CA ASN A 315 -20.05 -13.18 17.58
C ASN A 315 -19.59 -13.65 18.98
N GLY A 316 -18.93 -12.78 19.75
CA GLY A 316 -18.43 -13.12 21.09
C GLY A 316 -17.07 -13.82 21.13
N ASN A 317 -16.51 -14.19 19.98
CA ASN A 317 -15.18 -14.79 19.88
C ASN A 317 -14.10 -13.78 20.29
N SER A 318 -13.27 -14.16 21.26
CA SER A 318 -12.15 -13.34 21.72
C SER A 318 -10.84 -13.84 21.13
N PHE A 319 -9.96 -12.93 20.72
CA PHE A 319 -8.60 -13.25 20.31
C PHE A 319 -7.64 -12.10 20.68
N ALA A 320 -6.34 -12.38 20.61
CA ALA A 320 -5.29 -11.40 20.90
C ALA A 320 -4.44 -11.12 19.65
N THR A 321 -3.94 -9.89 19.55
CA THR A 321 -2.96 -9.49 18.53
C THR A 321 -1.97 -8.48 19.09
N ARG A 322 -0.82 -8.30 18.42
CA ARG A 322 0.12 -7.23 18.76
C ARG A 322 -0.47 -5.87 18.41
N LEU A 323 -0.14 -4.85 19.21
CA LEU A 323 -0.56 -3.46 19.00
C LEU A 323 -0.26 -2.92 17.58
N SER A 324 0.85 -3.36 16.97
CA SER A 324 1.24 -2.95 15.62
C SER A 324 0.20 -3.32 14.56
N ASN A 325 -0.48 -4.45 14.75
CA ASN A 325 -1.38 -5.06 13.78
C ASN A 325 -2.83 -4.60 13.96
N ILE A 326 -3.11 -3.71 14.92
CA ILE A 326 -4.45 -3.18 15.14
C ILE A 326 -4.61 -1.85 14.42
N PHE A 327 -5.76 -1.66 13.80
CA PHE A 327 -6.16 -0.42 13.18
C PHE A 327 -7.57 -0.06 13.64
N VAL A 328 -7.76 1.12 14.24
CA VAL A 328 -9.07 1.56 14.73
C VAL A 328 -9.89 2.08 13.55
N ILE A 329 -11.10 1.59 13.38
CA ILE A 329 -11.95 1.92 12.23
C ILE A 329 -13.24 2.66 12.62
N GLY A 330 -13.56 2.75 13.91
CA GLY A 330 -14.81 3.35 14.37
C GLY A 330 -14.83 3.61 15.88
N LYS A 331 -15.79 4.44 16.30
CA LYS A 331 -16.10 4.71 17.71
C LYS A 331 -17.20 3.76 18.18
N GLY A 332 -16.99 3.08 19.30
CA GLY A 332 -17.96 2.08 19.77
C GLY A 332 -18.17 0.98 18.73
N ASN A 333 -19.44 0.68 18.42
CA ASN A 333 -19.82 -0.31 17.39
C ASN A 333 -20.03 0.28 15.99
N LYS A 334 -19.89 1.60 15.80
CA LYS A 334 -20.16 2.27 14.52
C LYS A 334 -18.87 2.43 13.72
N PRO A 335 -18.68 1.69 12.61
CA PRO A 335 -17.54 1.88 11.73
C PRO A 335 -17.67 3.21 10.96
N TRP A 336 -16.54 3.87 10.71
CA TRP A 336 -16.46 5.07 9.86
C TRP A 336 -16.26 4.73 8.38
N ILE A 337 -16.06 3.45 8.05
CA ILE A 337 -15.94 2.95 6.68
C ILE A 337 -16.98 1.88 6.41
N SER A 338 -17.34 1.69 5.15
CA SER A 338 -18.14 0.55 4.75
C SER A 338 -17.33 -0.75 4.86
N LEU A 339 -17.94 -1.77 5.46
CA LEU A 339 -17.27 -3.05 5.72
C LEU A 339 -17.45 -4.02 4.56
N PRO A 340 -16.43 -4.86 4.27
CA PRO A 340 -16.54 -5.90 3.26
C PRO A 340 -17.54 -6.99 3.68
N ARG A 341 -17.93 -7.82 2.71
CA ARG A 341 -18.86 -8.94 2.92
C ARG A 341 -18.41 -9.80 4.11
N GLY A 342 -19.34 -10.07 5.03
CA GLY A 342 -19.06 -10.84 6.25
C GLY A 342 -18.61 -10.01 7.45
N LYS A 343 -18.53 -8.68 7.34
CA LYS A 343 -18.31 -7.73 8.45
C LYS A 343 -17.11 -8.08 9.35
N GLY A 344 -16.10 -8.75 8.80
CA GLY A 344 -14.91 -9.16 9.55
C GLY A 344 -15.09 -10.36 10.49
N ILE A 345 -16.22 -11.08 10.43
CA ILE A 345 -16.45 -12.29 11.24
C ILE A 345 -15.85 -13.49 10.53
N ARG A 346 -14.81 -14.09 11.11
CA ARG A 346 -14.21 -15.33 10.58
C ARG A 346 -14.93 -16.53 11.17
N LEU A 347 -15.81 -17.11 10.38
CA LEU A 347 -16.51 -18.37 10.65
C LEU A 347 -15.52 -19.53 10.80
N THR A 348 -15.96 -20.57 11.50
CA THR A 348 -15.19 -21.82 11.59
C THR A 348 -15.22 -22.58 10.27
N ILE A 349 -14.31 -23.55 10.10
CA ILE A 349 -14.22 -24.34 8.87
C ILE A 349 -15.52 -25.15 8.63
N ALA A 350 -16.14 -25.64 9.71
CA ALA A 350 -17.41 -26.36 9.64
C ALA A 350 -18.55 -25.42 9.18
N GLU A 351 -18.68 -24.25 9.80
CA GLU A 351 -19.68 -23.25 9.42
C GLU A 351 -19.51 -22.76 7.96
N GLU A 352 -18.26 -22.56 7.51
CA GLU A 352 -18.00 -22.21 6.11
C GLU A 352 -18.40 -23.33 5.15
N ARG A 353 -18.19 -24.60 5.52
CA ARG A 353 -18.58 -25.77 4.74
C ARG A 353 -20.10 -25.83 4.59
N ASP A 354 -20.83 -25.73 5.70
CA ASP A 354 -22.28 -25.85 5.72
C ASP A 354 -22.93 -24.71 4.93
N LYS A 355 -22.43 -23.49 5.13
CA LYS A 355 -22.85 -22.31 4.34
C LYS A 355 -22.60 -22.48 2.85
N ARG A 356 -21.48 -23.12 2.46
CA ARG A 356 -21.16 -23.39 1.06
C ARG A 356 -22.09 -24.45 0.45
N LEU A 357 -22.39 -25.51 1.21
CA LEU A 357 -23.33 -26.57 0.76
C LEU A 357 -24.73 -26.01 0.59
N ALA A 358 -25.23 -25.26 1.57
CA ALA A 358 -26.52 -24.59 1.51
C ALA A 358 -26.61 -23.63 0.31
N ALA A 359 -25.58 -22.80 0.08
CA ALA A 359 -25.56 -21.90 -1.07
C ALA A 359 -25.59 -22.65 -2.41
N LYS A 360 -24.89 -23.78 -2.52
CA LYS A 360 -24.87 -24.60 -3.73
C LYS A 360 -26.22 -25.26 -3.99
N GLN A 361 -26.88 -25.77 -2.94
CA GLN A 361 -28.22 -26.35 -3.02
C GLN A 361 -29.29 -25.33 -3.37
N SER A 362 -29.14 -24.07 -2.94
CA SER A 362 -30.09 -22.99 -3.30
C SER A 362 -29.90 -22.43 -4.71
N SER A 363 -28.75 -22.68 -5.34
CA SER A 363 -28.40 -22.12 -6.65
C SER A 363 -28.54 -23.09 -7.82
N GLY A 364 -28.72 -24.38 -7.51
CA GLY A 364 -29.08 -25.41 -8.48
C GLY A 364 -30.57 -25.69 -8.36
#